data_AF-A0A8X6W9C3-F1
#
_entry.id   AF-A0A8X6W9C3-F1
#
_cell.length_a   1.000
_cell.length_b   1.000
_cell.length_c   1.000
_cell.angle_alpha   90.00
_cell.angle_beta   90.00
_cell.angle_gamma   90.00
#
_symmetry.space_group_name_H-M   'P 1'
#
loop_
_entity.id
_entity.type
_entity.pdbx_description
1 polymer ?
#
loop_
_entity_poly.entity_id
_entity_poly.type
_entity_poly.pdbx_seq_one_letter_code
_entity_poly.pdbx_strand_id
1 'polypeptide(L)'
;MTRRNHLDDFTRGRMIGKLEEGRTVTSVAAEFGINKSVVSRAWKAFQTTGTAVRKVGGARPRTTTAGDDQYIILQANRGRWQSANVIV
;
A
#
# COMPACT_ATOMS: atom_id res chain seq x y z
N MET A 1 -6.17 19.51 4.48
CA MET A 1 -6.25 18.02 4.52
C MET A 1 -7.00 17.53 3.29
N THR A 2 -6.31 16.90 2.34
CA THR A 2 -6.96 16.37 1.12
C THR A 2 -7.41 14.93 1.37
N ARG A 3 -8.71 14.68 1.46
CA ARG A 3 -9.23 13.31 1.46
C ARG A 3 -8.99 12.74 0.06
N ARG A 4 -8.18 11.68 -0.03
CA ARG A 4 -8.03 10.91 -1.27
C ARG A 4 -9.20 9.94 -1.33
N ASN A 5 -10.21 10.26 -2.14
CA ASN A 5 -11.30 9.32 -2.42
C ASN A 5 -10.72 8.09 -3.10
N HIS A 6 -10.95 6.93 -2.49
CA HIS A 6 -10.38 5.67 -2.96
C HIS A 6 -11.35 4.99 -3.93
N LEU A 7 -10.80 4.45 -5.02
CA LEU A 7 -11.57 3.61 -5.92
C LEU A 7 -11.80 2.27 -5.24
N ASP A 8 -13.04 1.84 -5.16
CA ASP A 8 -13.42 0.55 -4.61
C ASP A 8 -12.78 -0.61 -5.40
N ASP A 9 -12.35 -1.67 -4.69
CA ASP A 9 -11.63 -2.79 -5.30
C ASP A 9 -12.50 -3.57 -6.30
N PHE A 10 -13.84 -3.59 -6.13
CA PHE A 10 -14.75 -4.19 -7.10
C PHE A 10 -14.76 -3.41 -8.41
N THR A 11 -14.86 -2.07 -8.32
CA THR A 11 -14.82 -1.20 -9.50
C THR A 11 -13.48 -1.32 -10.23
N ARG A 12 -12.39 -1.42 -9.46
CA ARG A 12 -11.04 -1.63 -9.98
C ARG A 12 -10.90 -2.97 -10.71
N GLY A 13 -11.42 -4.07 -10.15
CA GLY A 13 -11.42 -5.39 -10.77
C GLY A 13 -12.19 -5.41 -12.09
N ARG A 14 -13.40 -4.84 -12.12
CA ARG A 14 -14.22 -4.77 -13.34
C ARG A 14 -13.56 -3.94 -14.44
N MET A 15 -12.90 -2.85 -14.05
CA MET A 15 -12.16 -1.99 -14.98
C MET A 15 -10.95 -2.72 -15.59
N ILE A 16 -10.23 -3.52 -14.79
CA ILE A 16 -9.08 -4.31 -15.26
C ILE A 16 -9.54 -5.43 -16.20
N GLY A 17 -10.60 -6.17 -15.87
CA GLY A 17 -11.11 -7.24 -16.75
C GLY A 17 -11.45 -6.73 -18.16
N LYS A 18 -12.03 -5.53 -18.27
CA LYS A 18 -12.29 -4.90 -19.58
C LYS A 18 -11.02 -4.53 -20.35
N LEU A 19 -9.96 -4.15 -19.64
CA LEU A 19 -8.67 -3.85 -20.26
C LEU A 19 -7.98 -5.14 -20.73
N GLU A 20 -8.16 -6.25 -20.01
CA GLU A 20 -7.70 -7.58 -20.45
C GLU A 20 -8.41 -8.06 -21.72
N GLU A 21 -9.70 -7.73 -21.90
CA GLU A 21 -10.45 -7.95 -23.14
C GLU A 21 -9.98 -7.06 -24.33
N GLY A 22 -8.93 -6.24 -24.15
CA GLY A 22 -8.36 -5.39 -25.19
C GLY A 22 -9.06 -4.05 -25.38
N ARG A 23 -9.95 -3.64 -24.46
CA ARG A 23 -10.59 -2.32 -24.54
C ARG A 23 -9.58 -1.20 -24.26
N THR A 24 -9.83 -0.03 -24.86
CA THR A 24 -8.96 1.13 -24.66
C THR A 24 -9.21 1.79 -23.30
N VAL A 25 -8.14 2.34 -22.71
CA VAL A 25 -8.21 3.11 -21.44
C VAL A 25 -9.22 4.25 -21.51
N THR A 26 -9.39 4.88 -22.68
CA THR A 26 -10.36 5.95 -22.90
C THR A 26 -11.80 5.47 -22.87
N SER A 27 -12.10 4.33 -23.51
CA SER A 27 -13.43 3.71 -23.48
C SER A 27 -13.81 3.32 -22.06
N VAL A 28 -12.89 2.67 -21.34
CA VAL A 28 -13.11 2.25 -19.96
C VAL A 28 -13.28 3.46 -19.03
N ALA A 29 -12.46 4.51 -19.18
CA ALA A 29 -12.61 5.74 -18.39
C ALA A 29 -13.98 6.41 -18.58
N ALA A 30 -14.47 6.47 -19.82
CA ALA A 30 -15.78 7.05 -20.13
C ALA A 30 -16.93 6.23 -19.53
N GLU A 31 -16.84 4.90 -19.60
CA GLU A 31 -17.88 4.01 -19.08
C GLU A 31 -18.06 4.12 -17.56
N PHE A 32 -16.95 4.21 -16.82
CA PHE A 32 -16.99 4.30 -15.36
C PHE A 32 -17.06 5.74 -14.84
N GLY A 33 -17.00 6.76 -15.70
CA GLY A 33 -16.95 8.17 -15.30
C GLY A 33 -15.69 8.53 -14.50
N ILE A 34 -14.60 7.78 -14.68
CA ILE A 34 -13.35 7.92 -13.91
C ILE A 34 -12.31 8.63 -14.78
N ASN A 35 -11.46 9.44 -14.15
CA ASN A 35 -10.35 10.08 -14.84
C ASN A 35 -9.39 9.03 -15.47
N LYS A 36 -9.02 9.23 -16.74
CA LYS A 36 -8.11 8.36 -17.50
C LYS A 36 -6.80 8.04 -16.76
N SER A 37 -6.28 8.97 -15.95
CA SER A 37 -5.05 8.76 -15.16
C SER A 37 -5.20 7.70 -14.07
N VAL A 38 -6.40 7.52 -13.51
CA VAL A 38 -6.68 6.50 -12.50
C VAL A 38 -6.72 5.13 -13.16
N VAL A 39 -7.38 5.03 -14.32
CA VAL A 39 -7.45 3.80 -15.13
C VAL A 39 -6.06 3.35 -15.58
N SER A 40 -5.28 4.27 -16.15
CA SER A 40 -3.90 3.99 -16.60
C SER A 40 -2.98 3.54 -15.45
N ARG A 41 -3.07 4.20 -14.28
CA ARG A 41 -2.27 3.81 -13.10
C ARG A 41 -2.67 2.44 -12.57
N ALA A 42 -3.97 2.13 -12.54
CA ALA A 42 -4.45 0.83 -12.10
C ALA A 42 -4.04 -0.30 -13.06
N TRP A 43 -4.08 -0.06 -14.38
CA TRP A 43 -3.58 -1.00 -15.38
C TRP A 43 -2.09 -1.29 -15.22
N LYS A 44 -1.27 -0.25 -15.08
CA LYS A 44 0.18 -0.41 -14.88
C LYS A 44 0.51 -1.14 -13.58
N ALA A 45 -0.24 -0.85 -12.51
CA ALA A 45 -0.11 -1.57 -11.24
C ALA A 45 -0.44 -3.06 -11.42
N PHE A 46 -1.55 -3.37 -12.09
CA PHE A 46 -1.95 -4.73 -12.39
C PHE A 46 -0.90 -5.49 -13.20
N GLN A 47 -0.34 -4.88 -14.25
CA GLN A 47 0.76 -5.49 -15.02
C GLN A 47 2.00 -5.77 -14.17
N THR A 48 2.21 -5.02 -13.10
CA THR A 48 3.37 -5.20 -12.20
C THR A 48 3.11 -6.26 -11.13
N THR A 49 1.89 -6.33 -10.58
CA THR A 49 1.58 -7.19 -9.43
C THR A 49 0.74 -8.41 -9.76
N GLY A 50 0.12 -8.47 -10.94
CA GLY A 50 -0.88 -9.48 -11.32
C GLY A 50 -2.18 -9.40 -10.51
N THR A 51 -2.34 -8.37 -9.67
CA THR A 51 -3.47 -8.26 -8.75
C THR A 51 -4.24 -6.98 -9.00
N ALA A 52 -5.56 -7.14 -9.14
CA ALA A 52 -6.48 -6.03 -9.25
C ALA A 52 -6.75 -5.35 -7.92
N VAL A 53 -6.27 -5.92 -6.81
CA VAL A 53 -6.44 -5.36 -5.47
C VAL A 53 -5.40 -4.28 -5.22
N ARG A 54 -5.79 -3.25 -4.48
CA ARG A 54 -4.85 -2.24 -4.01
C ARG A 54 -3.72 -2.87 -3.18
N LYS A 55 -2.47 -2.52 -3.48
CA LYS A 55 -1.36 -2.72 -2.54
C LYS A 55 -1.64 -1.92 -1.25
N VAL A 56 -1.76 -2.63 -0.13
CA VAL A 56 -1.63 -2.02 1.20
C VAL A 56 -0.20 -1.53 1.31
N GLY A 57 -0.02 -0.25 1.63
CA GLY A 57 1.32 0.31 1.81
C GLY A 57 2.02 -0.43 2.94
N GLY A 58 3.22 -0.94 2.69
CA GLY A 58 4.09 -1.39 3.77
C GLY A 58 4.41 -0.22 4.70
N ALA A 59 4.62 -0.51 5.98
CA ALA A 59 5.21 0.47 6.88
C ALA A 59 6.62 0.82 6.41
N ARG A 60 7.11 2.00 6.80
CA ARG A 60 8.52 2.35 6.61
C ARG A 60 9.39 1.26 7.27
N PRO A 61 10.51 0.84 6.64
CA PRO A 61 11.42 -0.09 7.27
C PRO A 61 11.78 0.37 8.68
N ARG A 62 11.69 -0.55 9.64
CA ARG A 62 12.06 -0.27 11.04
C ARG A 62 13.57 -0.13 11.11
N THR A 63 14.04 0.85 11.89
CA THR A 63 15.47 0.97 12.22
C THR A 63 15.91 -0.16 13.15
N THR A 64 15.01 -0.60 14.04
CA THR A 64 15.25 -1.71 14.96
C THR A 64 14.75 -3.03 14.37
N THR A 65 15.54 -4.08 14.58
CA THR A 65 15.15 -5.46 14.29
C THR A 65 14.38 -6.07 15.45
N ALA A 66 13.75 -7.23 15.24
CA ALA A 66 13.08 -7.94 16.32
C ALA A 66 14.03 -8.36 17.45
N GLY A 67 15.31 -8.61 17.14
CA GLY A 67 16.34 -8.91 18.15
C GLY A 67 16.71 -7.68 18.97
N ASP A 68 16.84 -6.51 18.33
CA ASP A 68 17.09 -5.25 19.02
C ASP A 68 15.92 -4.91 19.95
N ASP A 69 14.68 -5.09 19.48
CA ASP A 69 13.48 -4.87 20.28
C ASP A 69 13.46 -5.80 21.53
N GLN A 70 13.85 -7.08 21.37
CA GLN A 70 13.99 -8.02 22.49
C GLN A 70 15.09 -7.61 23.47
N TYR A 71 16.24 -7.15 22.97
CA TYR A 71 17.34 -6.65 23.80
C TYR A 71 16.91 -5.41 24.60
N ILE A 72 16.23 -4.46 23.96
CA ILE A 72 15.71 -3.25 24.60
C ILE A 72 14.75 -3.62 25.75
N ILE A 73 13.82 -4.55 25.50
CA ILE A 73 12.88 -5.03 26.53
C ILE A 73 13.63 -5.70 27.69
N LEU A 74 14.63 -6.53 27.40
CA LEU A 74 15.42 -7.21 28.42
C LEU A 74 16.20 -6.22 29.29
N GLN A 75 16.84 -5.22 28.68
CA GLN A 75 17.59 -4.20 29.42
C GLN A 75 16.67 -3.30 30.23
N ALA A 76 15.52 -2.89 29.67
CA ALA A 76 14.53 -2.10 30.40
C ALA A 76 13.98 -2.85 31.63
N ASN A 77 13.84 -4.19 31.53
CA ASN A 77 13.42 -5.02 32.66
C ASN A 77 14.50 -5.18 33.74
N ARG A 78 15.78 -5.28 33.34
CA ARG A 78 16.92 -5.40 34.27
C ARG A 78 17.26 -4.08 34.96
N GLY A 79 17.15 -2.97 34.23
CA GLY A 79 17.46 -1.62 34.69
C GLY A 79 16.23 -0.73 34.68
N ARG A 80 15.18 -1.07 35.46
CA ARG A 80 13.89 -0.34 35.47
C ARG A 80 14.00 1.16 35.73
N TRP A 81 15.07 1.58 36.40
CA TRP A 81 15.35 2.98 36.76
C TRP A 81 16.43 3.62 35.87
N GLN A 82 16.93 2.90 34.87
CA GLN A 82 17.91 3.41 33.92
C GLN A 82 17.20 4.22 32.83
N SER A 83 17.90 5.25 32.35
CA SER A 83 17.42 6.07 31.24
C SER A 83 17.55 5.32 29.92
N ALA A 84 16.64 5.57 28.98
CA ALA A 84 16.60 4.89 27.68
C ALA A 84 17.90 5.04 26.85
N ASN A 85 18.64 6.13 27.04
CA ASN A 85 19.94 6.39 26.40
C ASN A 85 21.05 5.40 26.81
N VAL A 86 20.82 4.59 27.85
CA VAL A 86 21.75 3.54 28.28
C VAL A 86 21.49 2.23 27.51
N ILE A 87 20.35 2.12 26.83
CA ILE A 87 19.87 0.89 26.19
C ILE A 87 19.96 0.97 24.65
N VAL A 88 19.78 2.16 24.07
CA VAL A 88 19.74 2.43 22.62
C VAL A 88 20.88 3.35 22.22
#